data_AF-A0A3C1DZ09-F1
#
_entry.id   AF-A0A3C1DZ09-F1
#
_cell.length_a   1.000
_cell.length_b   1.000
_cell.length_c   1.000
_cell.angle_alpha   90.00
_cell.angle_beta   90.00
_cell.angle_gamma   90.00
#
_symmetry.space_group_name_H-M   'P 1'
#
loop_
_entity.id
_entity.type
_entity.pdbx_description
1 polymer ?
#
loop_
_entity_poly.entity_id
_entity_poly.type
_entity_poly.pdbx_seq_one_letter_code
_entity_poly.pdbx_strand_id
1 'polypeptide(L)'
;LWAINQSKGFETFLLVLLMGIVIMALVVFVEQSQRRIPVQYAKRMVGRRTYGGNNTYIPIKVNMAGVVPVIFASSLLYLPALIAQFNQPAAGKAPAAWVTWITDNLRSGDNPLYMALYFLLIVGFTYFYVAITFNPEEVADNMKKYGGFIPGIRAGRPTAEYLDYVLTRVTLPGSLYLGLIALVPLIALGLFGANQNFPFGGASILIIVGVGLETVKQIDSQLQQRHYEGLLR
;
A
#
# COMPACT_ATOMS: atom_id res chain seq x y z
N LEU A 1 12.94 -13.61 -17.45
CA LEU A 1 14.33 -13.12 -17.30
C LEU A 1 15.26 -13.65 -18.41
N TRP A 2 15.33 -14.96 -18.64
CA TRP A 2 16.17 -15.54 -19.71
C TRP A 2 15.75 -15.11 -21.15
N ALA A 3 14.48 -14.79 -21.37
CA ALA A 3 13.96 -14.26 -22.64
C ALA A 3 14.38 -12.79 -22.96
N ILE A 4 14.78 -12.01 -21.95
CA ILE A 4 15.29 -10.63 -22.13
C ILE A 4 16.77 -10.67 -22.55
N ASN A 5 17.52 -11.63 -21.99
CA ASN A 5 18.92 -11.87 -22.35
C ASN A 5 19.07 -12.28 -23.84
N GLN A 6 18.06 -12.95 -24.41
CA GLN A 6 18.08 -13.38 -25.80
C GLN A 6 17.61 -12.32 -26.82
N SER A 7 16.92 -11.24 -26.40
CA SER A 7 16.22 -10.33 -27.34
C SER A 7 16.79 -8.90 -27.44
N LYS A 8 17.44 -8.35 -26.40
CA LYS A 8 17.92 -6.94 -26.41
C LYS A 8 19.34 -6.71 -25.86
N GLY A 9 20.13 -7.78 -25.72
CA GLY A 9 21.54 -7.70 -25.30
C GLY A 9 21.73 -7.58 -23.78
N PHE A 10 22.94 -7.96 -23.33
CA PHE A 10 23.35 -8.03 -21.92
C PHE A 10 23.25 -6.67 -21.19
N GLU A 11 23.43 -5.56 -21.91
CA GLU A 11 23.33 -4.19 -21.37
C GLU A 11 21.90 -3.82 -20.97
N THR A 12 20.91 -4.13 -21.80
CA THR A 12 19.48 -3.90 -21.49
C THR A 12 19.02 -4.77 -20.31
N PHE A 13 19.54 -6.00 -20.23
CA PHE A 13 19.28 -6.88 -19.09
C PHE A 13 19.85 -6.31 -17.78
N LEU A 14 21.09 -5.81 -17.79
CA LEU A 14 21.73 -5.19 -16.63
C LEU A 14 20.99 -3.93 -16.16
N LEU A 15 20.58 -3.07 -17.12
CA LEU A 15 19.87 -1.83 -16.83
C LEU A 15 18.48 -2.09 -16.20
N VAL A 16 17.75 -3.08 -16.73
CA VAL A 16 16.46 -3.51 -16.18
C VAL A 16 16.62 -4.13 -14.78
N LEU A 17 17.65 -4.95 -14.56
CA LEU A 17 17.94 -5.53 -13.24
C LEU A 17 18.24 -4.45 -12.21
N LEU A 18 19.09 -3.48 -12.58
CA LEU A 18 19.47 -2.36 -11.72
C LEU A 18 18.24 -1.49 -11.41
N MET A 19 17.40 -1.19 -12.41
CA MET A 19 16.14 -0.46 -12.20
C MET A 19 15.18 -1.21 -11.27
N GLY A 20 15.05 -2.52 -11.42
CA GLY A 20 14.24 -3.36 -10.54
C GLY A 20 14.71 -3.33 -9.09
N ILE A 21 16.03 -3.39 -8.85
CA ILE A 21 16.61 -3.29 -7.51
C ILE A 21 16.36 -1.90 -6.90
N VAL A 22 16.53 -0.83 -7.68
CA VAL A 22 16.28 0.55 -7.23
C VAL A 22 14.81 0.73 -6.83
N ILE A 23 13.87 0.24 -7.67
CA ILE A 23 12.44 0.29 -7.36
C ILE A 23 12.14 -0.52 -6.11
N MET A 24 12.70 -1.72 -5.97
CA MET A 24 12.50 -2.55 -4.79
C MET A 24 13.03 -1.89 -3.51
N ALA A 25 14.23 -1.29 -3.56
CA ALA A 25 14.82 -0.58 -2.43
C ALA A 25 13.97 0.64 -2.02
N LEU A 26 13.51 1.43 -3.00
CA LEU A 26 12.55 2.52 -2.76
C LEU A 26 11.26 1.99 -2.14
N VAL A 27 10.79 0.83 -2.60
CA VAL A 27 9.56 0.23 -2.09
C VAL A 27 9.67 -0.13 -0.62
N VAL A 28 10.74 -0.86 -0.28
CA VAL A 28 11.03 -1.26 1.10
C VAL A 28 11.24 -0.05 2.00
N PHE A 29 11.93 0.98 1.53
CA PHE A 29 12.17 2.20 2.31
C PHE A 29 10.86 2.89 2.72
N VAL A 30 9.91 3.04 1.80
CA VAL A 30 8.64 3.69 2.10
C VAL A 30 7.71 2.78 2.92
N GLU A 31 7.69 1.47 2.65
CA GLU A 31 6.94 0.50 3.45
C GLU A 31 7.41 0.42 4.91
N GLN A 32 8.70 0.63 5.16
CA GLN A 32 9.25 0.70 6.52
C GLN A 32 9.10 2.08 7.17
N SER A 33 8.71 3.10 6.41
CA SER A 33 8.53 4.45 6.93
C SER A 33 7.28 4.53 7.81
N GLN A 34 7.46 5.03 9.03
CA GLN A 34 6.39 5.22 10.00
C GLN A 34 6.52 6.57 10.71
N ARG A 35 5.39 7.23 10.90
CA ARG A 35 5.24 8.40 11.77
C ARG A 35 5.01 7.92 13.20
N ARG A 36 5.95 8.26 14.09
CA ARG A 36 5.87 7.91 15.51
C ARG A 36 5.15 9.02 16.28
N ILE A 37 3.98 8.73 16.85
CA ILE A 37 3.27 9.68 17.73
C ILE A 37 3.64 9.34 19.19
N PRO A 38 4.31 10.23 19.92
CA PRO A 38 4.67 9.96 21.31
C PRO A 38 3.42 9.92 22.20
N VAL A 39 3.36 8.93 23.07
CA VAL A 39 2.28 8.73 24.04
C VAL A 39 2.89 8.55 25.42
N GLN A 40 2.26 9.17 26.40
CA GLN A 40 2.61 9.02 27.81
C GLN A 40 1.48 8.32 28.54
N TYR A 41 1.82 7.30 29.31
CA TYR A 41 0.89 6.69 30.25
C TYR A 41 1.03 7.35 31.61
N ALA A 42 -0.09 7.60 32.26
CA ALA A 42 -0.13 8.20 33.59
C ALA A 42 0.74 7.39 34.57
N LYS A 43 1.58 8.09 35.33
CA LYS A 43 2.38 7.50 36.41
C LYS A 43 1.44 7.10 37.54
N ARG A 44 1.53 5.86 38.02
CA ARG A 44 0.81 5.44 39.22
C ARG A 44 1.78 5.53 40.40
N MET A 45 1.46 6.40 41.35
CA MET A 45 2.22 6.47 42.59
C MET A 45 1.80 5.30 43.49
N VAL A 46 2.73 4.41 43.83
CA VAL A 46 2.49 3.32 44.78
C VAL A 46 3.46 3.55 45.96
N GLY A 47 2.91 3.95 47.12
CA GLY A 47 3.71 4.40 48.26
C GLY A 47 4.46 5.70 47.98
N ARG A 48 5.78 5.75 48.27
CA ARG A 48 6.66 6.92 48.02
C ARG A 48 7.42 6.85 46.69
N ARG A 49 7.23 5.81 45.88
CA ARG A 49 7.91 5.62 44.61
C ARG A 49 6.93 5.79 43.46
N THR A 50 7.27 6.64 42.50
CA THR A 50 6.55 6.74 41.23
C THR A 50 6.91 5.53 40.38
N TYR A 51 5.94 4.65 40.15
CA TYR A 51 6.07 3.55 39.19
C TYR A 51 5.36 3.97 37.88
N GLY A 52 6.03 3.70 36.76
CA GLY A 52 5.48 4.00 35.43
C GLY A 52 5.80 5.39 34.90
N GLY A 53 5.18 5.71 33.75
CA GLY A 53 5.52 6.86 32.91
C GLY A 53 6.64 6.56 31.92
N ASN A 54 6.63 5.38 31.32
CA ASN A 54 7.50 5.11 30.19
C ASN A 54 6.97 5.89 28.97
N ASN A 55 7.86 6.61 28.28
CA ASN A 55 7.52 7.23 27.01
C ASN A 55 7.40 6.12 25.97
N THR A 56 6.21 5.91 25.43
CA THR A 56 6.01 5.04 24.28
C THR A 56 5.66 5.87 23.05
N TYR A 57 5.50 5.20 21.92
CA TYR A 57 4.93 5.82 20.73
C TYR A 57 3.96 4.86 20.05
N ILE A 58 2.93 5.43 19.42
CA ILE A 58 2.08 4.70 18.48
C ILE A 58 2.69 4.86 17.09
N PRO A 59 3.13 3.77 16.43
CA PRO A 59 3.61 3.83 15.06
C PRO A 59 2.43 3.88 14.09
N ILE A 60 2.37 4.94 13.28
CA ILE A 60 1.45 5.03 12.13
C ILE A 60 2.30 4.88 10.88
N LYS A 61 2.11 3.79 10.13
CA LYS A 61 2.86 3.57 8.88
C LYS A 61 2.44 4.58 7.82
N VAL A 62 3.35 4.91 6.90
CA VAL A 62 3.03 5.77 5.75
C VAL A 62 2.05 5.06 4.81
N ASN A 63 2.23 3.75 4.62
CA ASN A 63 1.26 2.89 3.94
C ASN A 63 0.56 1.96 4.95
N MET A 64 -0.55 2.42 5.54
CA MET A 64 -1.39 1.56 6.38
C MET A 64 -2.27 0.62 5.54
N ALA A 65 -2.50 0.94 4.27
CA ALA A 65 -3.39 0.19 3.40
C ALA A 65 -2.74 -1.04 2.74
N GLY A 66 -1.41 -1.12 2.79
CA GLY A 66 -0.64 -2.16 2.13
C GLY A 66 -0.91 -2.15 0.62
N VAL A 67 -1.17 -3.33 0.06
CA VAL A 67 -1.38 -3.52 -1.39
C VAL A 67 -2.88 -3.57 -1.76
N VAL A 68 -3.77 -3.59 -0.77
CA VAL A 68 -5.21 -3.81 -0.97
C VAL A 68 -5.86 -2.78 -1.92
N PRO A 69 -5.61 -1.46 -1.79
CA PRO A 69 -6.19 -0.47 -2.71
C PRO A 69 -5.80 -0.69 -4.18
N VAL A 70 -4.57 -1.13 -4.43
CA VAL A 70 -4.05 -1.41 -5.77
C VAL A 70 -4.79 -2.59 -6.40
N ILE A 71 -5.08 -3.63 -5.60
CA ILE A 71 -5.85 -4.80 -6.03
C ILE A 71 -7.28 -4.38 -6.39
N PHE A 72 -7.96 -3.61 -5.53
CA PHE A 72 -9.31 -3.14 -5.82
C PHE A 72 -9.39 -2.23 -7.05
N ALA A 73 -8.42 -1.33 -7.23
CA ALA A 73 -8.37 -0.51 -8.43
C ALA A 73 -8.21 -1.38 -9.70
N SER A 74 -7.35 -2.39 -9.65
CA SER A 74 -7.12 -3.29 -10.80
C SER A 74 -8.34 -4.17 -11.11
N SER A 75 -9.03 -4.69 -10.09
CA SER A 75 -10.21 -5.52 -10.28
C SER A 75 -11.39 -4.72 -10.82
N LEU A 76 -11.58 -3.48 -10.33
CA LEU A 76 -12.63 -2.59 -10.82
C LEU A 76 -12.42 -2.21 -12.28
N LEU A 77 -11.17 -1.94 -12.68
CA LEU A 77 -10.81 -1.67 -14.07
C LEU A 77 -10.94 -2.88 -15.00
N TYR A 78 -10.76 -4.08 -14.45
CA TYR A 78 -10.90 -5.32 -15.20
C TYR A 78 -12.36 -5.66 -15.52
N LEU A 79 -13.32 -5.27 -14.68
CA LEU A 79 -14.75 -5.60 -14.87
C LEU A 79 -15.32 -5.09 -16.21
N PRO A 80 -15.16 -3.81 -16.61
CA PRO A 80 -15.62 -3.34 -17.91
C PRO A 80 -14.93 -4.05 -19.07
N ALA A 81 -13.62 -4.32 -18.96
CA ALA A 81 -12.87 -5.04 -19.99
C ALA A 81 -13.38 -6.47 -20.17
N LEU A 82 -13.77 -7.13 -19.09
CA LEU A 82 -14.37 -8.47 -19.10
C LEU A 82 -15.77 -8.44 -19.75
N ILE A 83 -16.62 -7.47 -19.42
CA ILE A 83 -17.94 -7.30 -20.07
C ILE A 83 -17.78 -7.02 -21.57
N ALA A 84 -16.85 -6.15 -21.95
CA ALA A 84 -16.52 -5.87 -23.34
C ALA A 84 -16.01 -7.11 -24.09
N GLN A 85 -15.29 -8.01 -23.41
CA GLN A 85 -14.81 -9.27 -23.99
C GLN A 85 -15.96 -10.24 -24.28
N PHE A 86 -16.97 -10.32 -23.42
CA PHE A 86 -18.16 -11.17 -23.65
C PHE A 86 -19.09 -10.65 -24.74
N ASN A 87 -18.99 -9.36 -25.11
CA ASN A 87 -19.82 -8.72 -26.13
C ASN A 87 -19.07 -8.52 -27.46
N GLN A 88 -17.99 -9.28 -27.71
CA GLN A 88 -17.31 -9.31 -29.00
C GLN A 88 -18.13 -10.15 -30.00
N PRO A 89 -18.59 -9.60 -31.14
CA PRO A 89 -19.34 -10.36 -32.12
C PRO A 89 -18.50 -11.48 -32.76
N ALA A 90 -19.15 -12.53 -33.24
CA ALA A 90 -18.52 -13.51 -34.12
C ALA A 90 -17.89 -12.85 -35.36
N ALA A 91 -16.81 -13.45 -35.88
CA ALA A 91 -16.01 -12.93 -36.99
C ALA A 91 -16.89 -12.42 -38.16
N GLY A 92 -16.86 -11.11 -38.43
CA GLY A 92 -17.57 -10.48 -39.55
C GLY A 92 -18.60 -9.40 -39.19
N LYS A 93 -18.85 -9.07 -37.91
CA LYS A 93 -19.68 -7.91 -37.51
C LYS A 93 -18.87 -6.89 -36.75
N ALA A 94 -19.07 -5.60 -37.06
CA ALA A 94 -18.46 -4.50 -36.33
C ALA A 94 -18.91 -4.54 -34.85
N PRO A 95 -17.99 -4.53 -33.87
CA PRO A 95 -18.36 -4.45 -32.47
C PRO A 95 -19.12 -3.14 -32.21
N ALA A 96 -20.00 -3.13 -31.22
CA ALA A 96 -20.68 -1.91 -30.82
C ALA A 96 -19.65 -0.83 -30.43
N ALA A 97 -19.88 0.43 -30.79
CA ALA A 97 -18.91 1.53 -30.61
C ALA A 97 -18.47 1.73 -29.14
N TRP A 98 -19.30 1.33 -28.17
CA TRP A 98 -18.94 1.35 -26.75
C TRP A 98 -17.98 0.20 -26.37
N VAL A 99 -18.06 -0.95 -27.04
CA VAL A 99 -17.13 -2.08 -26.84
C VAL A 99 -15.75 -1.71 -27.38
N THR A 100 -15.67 -1.13 -28.58
CA THR A 100 -14.39 -0.66 -29.16
C THR A 100 -13.79 0.45 -28.30
N TRP A 101 -14.60 1.40 -27.83
CA TRP A 101 -14.13 2.44 -26.94
C TRP A 101 -13.57 1.89 -25.62
N ILE A 102 -14.24 0.91 -24.99
CA ILE A 102 -13.74 0.27 -23.76
C ILE A 102 -12.47 -0.55 -24.05
N THR A 103 -12.40 -1.29 -25.16
CA THR A 103 -11.19 -2.06 -25.48
C THR A 103 -10.02 -1.14 -25.80
N ASP A 104 -10.23 -0.01 -26.44
CA ASP A 104 -9.13 0.88 -26.84
C ASP A 104 -8.62 1.73 -25.66
N ASN A 105 -9.52 2.10 -24.74
CA ASN A 105 -9.20 3.00 -23.62
C ASN A 105 -8.97 2.30 -22.27
N LEU A 106 -9.59 1.14 -22.02
CA LEU A 106 -9.52 0.45 -20.71
C LEU A 106 -8.72 -0.86 -20.74
N ARG A 107 -8.43 -1.45 -21.91
CA ARG A 107 -7.64 -2.69 -22.02
C ARG A 107 -6.14 -2.41 -22.23
N SER A 108 -5.84 -1.33 -22.94
CA SER A 108 -4.47 -0.95 -23.30
C SER A 108 -3.81 -0.23 -22.12
N GLY A 109 -2.87 -0.89 -21.44
CA GLY A 109 -2.04 -0.26 -20.39
C GLY A 109 -1.20 0.92 -20.88
N ASP A 110 -1.09 1.11 -22.20
CA ASP A 110 -0.38 2.20 -22.86
C ASP A 110 -1.19 3.49 -22.97
N ASN A 111 -2.52 3.44 -22.79
CA ASN A 111 -3.35 4.63 -22.96
C ASN A 111 -3.21 5.56 -21.73
N PRO A 112 -2.85 6.85 -21.90
CA PRO A 112 -2.75 7.79 -20.80
C PRO A 112 -4.03 7.91 -19.96
N LEU A 113 -5.19 7.67 -20.57
CA LEU A 113 -6.48 7.66 -19.87
C LEU A 113 -6.59 6.50 -18.88
N TYR A 114 -6.14 5.30 -19.27
CA TYR A 114 -6.09 4.14 -18.37
C TYR A 114 -5.17 4.42 -17.18
N MET A 115 -3.97 4.96 -17.44
CA MET A 115 -3.01 5.32 -16.39
C MET A 115 -3.58 6.37 -15.42
N ALA A 116 -4.20 7.42 -15.95
CA ALA A 116 -4.80 8.47 -15.12
C ALA A 116 -5.95 7.93 -14.26
N LEU A 117 -6.84 7.11 -14.85
CA LEU A 117 -7.97 6.53 -14.12
C LEU A 117 -7.50 5.51 -13.08
N TYR A 118 -6.51 4.69 -13.41
CA TYR A 118 -5.90 3.73 -12.48
C TYR A 118 -5.24 4.44 -11.30
N PHE A 119 -4.48 5.50 -11.56
CA PHE A 119 -3.86 6.32 -10.51
C PHE A 119 -4.91 6.95 -9.58
N LEU A 120 -5.95 7.56 -10.15
CA LEU A 120 -7.01 8.21 -9.39
C LEU A 120 -7.78 7.20 -8.53
N LEU A 121 -8.10 6.03 -9.10
CA LEU A 121 -8.72 4.94 -8.36
C LEU A 121 -7.84 4.44 -7.21
N ILE A 122 -6.54 4.27 -7.41
CA ILE A 122 -5.62 3.87 -6.33
C ILE A 122 -5.64 4.91 -5.21
N VAL A 123 -5.53 6.20 -5.54
CA VAL A 123 -5.56 7.27 -4.54
C VAL A 123 -6.89 7.24 -3.77
N GLY A 124 -8.01 7.20 -4.48
CA GLY A 124 -9.35 7.14 -3.88
C GLY A 124 -9.56 5.92 -2.97
N PHE A 125 -9.19 4.72 -3.45
CA PHE A 125 -9.30 3.50 -2.64
C PHE A 125 -8.34 3.47 -1.46
N THR A 126 -7.18 4.12 -1.55
CA THR A 126 -6.25 4.21 -0.42
C THR A 126 -6.86 5.04 0.70
N TYR A 127 -7.48 6.19 0.38
CA TYR A 127 -8.21 6.98 1.38
C TYR A 127 -9.39 6.22 1.97
N PHE A 128 -10.19 5.58 1.12
CA PHE A 128 -11.34 4.79 1.54
C PHE A 128 -10.94 3.64 2.48
N TYR A 129 -9.89 2.90 2.13
CA TYR A 129 -9.43 1.77 2.92
C TYR A 129 -8.86 2.19 4.28
N VAL A 130 -8.04 3.25 4.32
CA VAL A 130 -7.48 3.75 5.59
C VAL A 130 -8.59 4.26 6.52
N ALA A 131 -9.57 4.98 5.99
CA ALA A 131 -10.68 5.51 6.78
C ALA A 131 -11.56 4.40 7.42
N ILE A 132 -11.72 3.26 6.76
CA ILE A 132 -12.51 2.14 7.28
C ILE A 132 -11.70 1.28 8.26
N THR A 133 -10.42 1.04 7.98
CA THR A 133 -9.60 0.12 8.77
C THR A 133 -9.03 0.74 10.05
N PHE A 134 -8.80 2.05 10.06
CA PHE A 134 -8.29 2.75 11.23
C PHE A 134 -9.37 3.65 11.81
N ASN A 135 -9.92 3.28 12.97
CA ASN A 135 -10.89 4.09 13.69
C ASN A 135 -10.19 4.98 14.75
N PRO A 136 -10.05 6.31 14.53
CA PRO A 136 -9.36 7.20 15.47
C PRO A 136 -10.09 7.34 16.80
N GLU A 137 -11.42 7.24 16.81
CA GLU A 137 -12.24 7.34 18.01
C GLU A 137 -11.98 6.15 18.95
N GLU A 138 -11.98 4.94 18.38
CA GLU A 138 -11.72 3.72 19.15
C GLU A 138 -10.29 3.71 19.74
N VAL A 139 -9.30 4.14 18.95
CA VAL A 139 -7.90 4.25 19.43
C VAL A 139 -7.80 5.28 20.56
N ALA A 140 -8.46 6.43 20.43
CA ALA A 140 -8.46 7.47 21.45
C ALA A 140 -9.18 7.02 22.74
N ASP A 141 -10.30 6.31 22.63
CA ASP A 141 -11.02 5.77 23.78
C ASP A 141 -10.25 4.66 24.48
N ASN A 142 -9.59 3.78 23.72
CA ASN A 142 -8.66 2.79 24.28
C ASN A 142 -7.52 3.48 25.02
N MET A 143 -6.90 4.52 24.45
CA MET A 143 -5.88 5.30 25.14
C MET A 143 -6.39 5.89 26.45
N LYS A 144 -7.58 6.50 26.44
CA LYS A 144 -8.21 7.04 27.64
C LYS A 144 -8.45 5.96 28.71
N LYS A 145 -8.93 4.78 28.30
CA LYS A 145 -9.18 3.63 29.20
C LYS A 145 -7.91 3.10 29.84
N TYR A 146 -6.79 3.07 29.12
CA TYR A 146 -5.48 2.65 29.64
C TYR A 146 -4.69 3.79 30.30
N GLY A 147 -5.28 4.97 30.50
CA GLY A 147 -4.61 6.12 31.13
C GLY A 147 -3.48 6.71 30.27
N GLY A 148 -3.49 6.46 28.97
CA GLY A 148 -2.58 7.03 27.98
C GLY A 148 -3.09 8.35 27.42
N PHE A 149 -2.20 9.29 27.18
CA PHE A 149 -2.50 10.55 26.52
C PHE A 149 -1.34 11.02 25.65
N ILE A 150 -1.66 11.81 24.63
CA ILE A 150 -0.66 12.48 23.80
C ILE A 150 -0.27 13.77 24.55
N PRO A 151 1.02 14.03 24.81
CA PRO A 151 1.44 15.27 25.46
C PRO A 151 0.90 16.50 24.73
N GLY A 152 0.20 17.37 25.46
CA GLY A 152 -0.42 18.58 24.90
C GLY A 152 -1.86 18.42 24.40
N ILE A 153 -2.43 17.20 24.36
CA ILE A 153 -3.79 16.94 23.90
C ILE A 153 -4.57 16.17 24.97
N ARG A 154 -5.78 16.64 25.29
CA ARG A 154 -6.64 15.98 26.28
C ARG A 154 -7.18 14.67 25.73
N ALA A 155 -7.12 13.60 26.53
CA ALA A 155 -7.61 12.27 26.13
C ALA A 155 -9.12 12.27 25.84
N GLY A 156 -9.52 11.57 24.77
CA GLY A 156 -10.90 11.51 24.28
C GLY A 156 -11.03 12.11 22.88
N ARG A 157 -12.12 12.86 22.62
CA ARG A 157 -12.40 13.48 21.32
C ARG A 157 -11.23 14.30 20.72
N PRO A 158 -10.52 15.17 21.48
CA PRO A 158 -9.40 15.92 20.92
C PRO A 158 -8.24 15.02 20.44
N THR A 159 -8.03 13.87 21.09
CA THR A 159 -7.07 12.87 20.63
C THR A 159 -7.52 12.23 19.32
N ALA A 160 -8.80 11.89 19.18
CA ALA A 160 -9.36 11.31 17.96
C ALA A 160 -9.22 12.28 16.77
N GLU A 161 -9.58 13.55 16.96
CA GLU A 161 -9.42 14.61 15.93
C GLU A 161 -7.96 14.79 15.51
N TYR A 162 -7.03 14.74 16.46
CA TYR A 162 -5.61 14.81 16.15
C TYR A 162 -5.11 13.58 15.38
N LEU A 163 -5.53 12.38 15.78
CA LEU A 163 -5.18 11.15 15.09
C LEU A 163 -5.73 11.15 13.65
N ASP A 164 -6.98 11.57 13.45
CA ASP A 164 -7.59 11.72 12.14
C ASP A 164 -6.81 12.70 11.25
N TYR A 165 -6.53 13.91 11.77
CA TYR A 165 -5.70 14.90 11.08
C TYR A 165 -4.32 14.37 10.68
N VAL A 166 -3.70 13.58 11.56
CA VAL A 166 -2.42 12.93 11.28
C VAL A 166 -2.56 11.89 10.17
N LEU A 167 -3.57 11.04 10.23
CA LEU A 167 -3.80 9.98 9.25
C LEU A 167 -4.06 10.57 7.87
N THR A 168 -4.98 11.54 7.73
CA THR A 168 -5.28 12.15 6.42
C THR A 168 -4.02 12.72 5.76
N ARG A 169 -3.12 13.31 6.55
CA ARG A 169 -1.86 13.89 6.06
C ARG A 169 -0.77 12.88 5.76
N VAL A 170 -0.75 11.75 6.46
CA VAL A 170 0.20 10.67 6.20
C VAL A 170 -0.26 9.83 5.00
N THR A 171 -1.56 9.65 4.83
CA THR A 171 -2.16 8.94 3.69
C THR A 171 -1.98 9.68 2.36
N LEU A 172 -1.89 11.01 2.36
CA LEU A 172 -1.65 11.80 1.13
C LEU A 172 -0.35 11.38 0.42
N PRO A 173 0.85 11.49 1.02
CA PRO A 173 2.08 11.03 0.37
C PRO A 173 2.09 9.52 0.14
N GLY A 174 1.49 8.72 1.03
CA GLY A 174 1.41 7.26 0.86
C GLY A 174 0.60 6.83 -0.36
N SER A 175 -0.56 7.46 -0.60
CA SER A 175 -1.43 7.18 -1.74
C SER A 175 -0.83 7.63 -3.07
N LEU A 176 -0.19 8.80 -3.11
CA LEU A 176 0.55 9.27 -4.28
C LEU A 176 1.69 8.33 -4.64
N TYR A 177 2.48 7.91 -3.65
CA TYR A 177 3.59 6.98 -3.84
C TYR A 177 3.11 5.62 -4.35
N LEU A 178 2.04 5.06 -3.76
CA LEU A 178 1.44 3.80 -4.21
C LEU A 178 0.96 3.90 -5.66
N GLY A 179 0.27 4.99 -6.00
CA GLY A 179 -0.18 5.27 -7.36
C GLY A 179 0.99 5.36 -8.34
N LEU A 180 2.05 6.11 -8.01
CA LEU A 180 3.20 6.28 -8.87
C LEU A 180 3.92 4.96 -9.15
N ILE A 181 4.15 4.13 -8.12
CA ILE A 181 4.81 2.82 -8.34
C ILE A 181 3.95 1.88 -9.16
N ALA A 182 2.64 1.91 -8.99
CA ALA A 182 1.74 1.12 -9.82
C ALA A 182 1.80 1.54 -11.30
N LEU A 183 2.15 2.78 -11.61
CA LEU A 183 2.32 3.30 -12.98
C LEU A 183 3.69 2.99 -13.61
N VAL A 184 4.78 2.98 -12.83
CA VAL A 184 6.14 2.65 -13.31
C VAL A 184 6.19 1.46 -14.29
N PRO A 185 5.60 0.28 -14.00
CA PRO A 185 5.61 -0.84 -14.93
C PRO A 185 4.81 -0.60 -16.22
N LEU A 186 3.68 0.11 -16.14
CA LEU A 186 2.82 0.38 -17.29
C LEU A 186 3.56 1.30 -18.27
N ILE A 187 4.26 2.30 -17.74
CA ILE A 187 5.10 3.21 -18.52
C ILE A 187 6.31 2.47 -19.11
N ALA A 188 6.95 1.59 -18.34
CA ALA A 188 8.07 0.79 -18.83
C ALA A 188 7.63 -0.18 -19.95
N LEU A 189 6.44 -0.77 -19.86
CA LEU A 189 5.88 -1.62 -20.91
C LEU A 189 5.64 -0.84 -22.21
N GLY A 190 5.05 0.36 -22.12
CA GLY A 190 4.78 1.20 -23.28
C GLY A 190 6.03 1.78 -23.95
N LEU A 191 7.06 2.15 -23.18
CA LEU A 191 8.32 2.68 -23.73
C LEU A 191 9.23 1.61 -24.32
N PHE A 192 9.32 0.43 -23.68
CA PHE A 192 10.27 -0.61 -24.09
C PHE A 192 9.66 -1.67 -25.03
N GLY A 193 8.37 -1.59 -25.33
CA GLY A 193 7.66 -2.53 -26.21
C GLY A 193 7.83 -3.99 -25.76
N ALA A 194 8.06 -4.21 -24.46
CA ALA A 194 8.33 -5.52 -23.88
C ALA A 194 7.01 -6.28 -23.75
N ASN A 195 6.54 -6.73 -24.92
CA ASN A 195 5.49 -7.69 -25.21
C ASN A 195 5.09 -8.53 -23.99
N GLN A 196 3.93 -8.23 -23.38
CA GLN A 196 3.00 -9.01 -22.51
C GLN A 196 3.53 -10.08 -21.52
N ASN A 197 4.83 -10.31 -21.47
CA ASN A 197 5.55 -11.40 -20.80
C ASN A 197 6.61 -10.81 -19.86
N PHE A 198 6.36 -9.58 -19.35
CA PHE A 198 7.11 -9.06 -18.23
C PHE A 198 6.39 -9.52 -16.94
N PRO A 199 6.80 -10.64 -16.30
CA PRO A 199 6.14 -11.13 -15.08
C PRO A 199 6.30 -10.17 -13.89
N PHE A 200 7.12 -9.13 -14.05
CA PHE A 200 7.33 -8.04 -13.09
C PHE A 200 6.43 -6.84 -13.39
N GLY A 201 5.12 -7.05 -13.51
CA GLY A 201 4.17 -5.95 -13.37
C GLY A 201 4.40 -5.29 -12.00
N GLY A 202 4.43 -3.96 -11.92
CA GLY A 202 4.70 -3.26 -10.66
C GLY A 202 3.65 -3.58 -9.59
N ALA A 203 2.43 -3.94 -9.98
CA ALA A 203 1.46 -4.55 -9.08
C ALA A 203 1.93 -5.92 -8.57
N SER A 204 2.46 -6.82 -9.41
CA SER A 204 2.96 -8.12 -8.96
C SER A 204 4.21 -7.99 -8.08
N ILE A 205 5.11 -7.04 -8.35
CA ILE A 205 6.25 -6.74 -7.45
C ILE A 205 5.76 -6.20 -6.10
N LEU A 206 4.85 -5.22 -6.10
CA LEU A 206 4.27 -4.68 -4.87
C LEU A 206 3.58 -5.77 -4.05
N ILE A 207 2.83 -6.66 -4.70
CA ILE A 207 2.17 -7.80 -4.04
C ILE A 207 3.22 -8.74 -3.43
N ILE A 208 4.24 -9.14 -4.19
CA ILE A 208 5.27 -10.09 -3.71
C ILE A 208 6.03 -9.51 -2.52
N VAL A 209 6.46 -8.25 -2.60
CA VAL A 209 7.24 -7.61 -1.52
C VAL A 209 6.34 -7.30 -0.32
N GLY A 210 5.15 -6.73 -0.54
CA GLY A 210 4.21 -6.37 0.52
C GLY A 210 3.74 -7.59 1.31
N VAL A 211 3.21 -8.59 0.62
CA VAL A 211 2.73 -9.83 1.25
C VAL A 211 3.89 -10.66 1.81
N GLY A 212 5.05 -10.68 1.14
CA GLY A 212 6.24 -11.35 1.65
C GLY A 212 6.71 -10.78 2.99
N LEU A 213 6.82 -9.45 3.08
CA LEU A 213 7.17 -8.76 4.33
C LEU A 213 6.10 -8.93 5.41
N GLU A 214 4.83 -8.93 5.03
CA GLU A 214 3.71 -9.14 5.96
C GLU A 214 3.73 -10.57 6.54
N THR A 215 3.97 -11.57 5.69
CA THR A 215 4.09 -12.97 6.10
C THR A 215 5.27 -13.16 7.08
N VAL A 216 6.42 -12.57 6.77
CA VAL A 216 7.60 -12.62 7.67
C VAL A 216 7.29 -11.95 9.00
N LYS A 217 6.70 -10.76 9.00
CA LYS A 217 6.30 -10.06 10.24
C LYS A 217 5.30 -10.87 11.06
N GLN A 218 4.36 -11.55 10.41
CA GLN A 218 3.37 -12.37 11.08
C GLN A 218 4.02 -13.60 11.72
N ILE A 219 4.95 -14.26 11.02
CA ILE A 219 5.76 -15.36 11.56
C ILE A 219 6.58 -14.89 12.76
N ASP A 220 7.30 -13.77 12.64
CA ASP A 220 8.10 -13.21 13.73
C ASP A 220 7.25 -12.87 14.94
N SER A 221 6.05 -12.30 14.73
CA SER A 221 5.12 -11.99 15.82
C SER A 221 4.66 -13.24 16.58
N GLN A 222 4.38 -14.34 15.86
CA GLN A 222 4.01 -15.61 16.48
C GLN A 222 5.21 -16.26 17.18
N LEU A 223 6.42 -16.14 16.62
CA LEU A 223 7.64 -16.63 17.26
C LEU A 223 7.94 -15.86 18.55
N GLN A 224 7.80 -14.54 18.57
CA GLN A 224 7.97 -13.72 19.78
C GLN A 224 6.93 -14.07 20.85
N GLN A 225 5.69 -14.36 20.46
CA GLN A 225 4.66 -14.83 21.41
C GLN A 225 5.02 -16.20 22.02
N ARG A 226 5.68 -17.10 21.27
CA ARG A 226 6.16 -18.38 21.80
C ARG A 226 7.44 -18.24 22.63
N HIS A 227 8.32 -17.30 22.30
CA HIS A 227 9.55 -16.98 23.04
C HIS A 227 9.31 -15.90 24.11
N TYR A 228 8.09 -15.77 24.63
CA TYR A 228 7.93 -15.23 25.97
C TYR A 228 8.59 -16.22 26.93
N GLU A 229 9.92 -16.10 27.05
CA GLU A 229 10.65 -16.69 28.17
C GLU A 229 9.94 -16.18 29.41
N GLY A 230 9.30 -17.13 30.11
CA GLY A 230 8.66 -16.84 31.37
C GLY A 230 9.68 -16.11 32.24
N LEU A 231 9.25 -14.99 32.83
CA LEU A 231 9.96 -14.17 33.82
C LEU A 231 10.36 -14.96 35.11
N LEU A 232 10.40 -16.29 35.05
CA LEU A 232 10.83 -17.21 36.08
C LEU A 232 11.91 -18.15 35.51
N ARG A 233 13.07 -17.57 35.19
CA ARG A 233 14.37 -18.23 35.34
C ARG A 233 15.38 -17.23 35.85
#